data_AF-A0A1T8V6L0-F1
#
_entry.id   AF-A0A1T8V6L0-F1
#
_cell.length_a   1.000
_cell.length_b   1.000
_cell.length_c   1.000
_cell.angle_alpha   90.00
_cell.angle_beta   90.00
_cell.angle_gamma   90.00
#
_symmetry.space_group_name_H-M   'P 1'
#
loop_
_entity.id
_entity.type
_entity.pdbx_description
1 polymer ?
#
loop_
_entity_poly.entity_id
_entity_poly.type
_entity_poly.pdbx_seq_one_letter_code
_entity_poly.pdbx_strand_id
1 'polypeptide(L)'
;MNKITGVVVAICAALMFSPSANADPPPPGCARVPLLGLNPQILEMCDGPINPDGSWQRARRYWHPQYVHSSCGGVYYYGGCPQWAHDVIPAERSGIETYTVTADTIPPGEPGHIE
;
A
#
# COMPACT_ATOMS: atom_id res chain seq x y z
N MET A 1 36.55 -11.12 -32.40
CA MET A 1 35.14 -11.04 -32.84
C MET A 1 34.47 -12.37 -32.49
N ASN A 2 33.37 -12.54 -31.76
CA ASN A 2 32.44 -11.68 -31.03
C ASN A 2 31.90 -12.55 -29.87
N LYS A 3 32.10 -12.17 -28.60
CA LYS A 3 31.55 -12.89 -27.42
C LYS A 3 30.41 -12.10 -26.75
N ILE A 4 29.65 -11.32 -27.52
CA ILE A 4 28.66 -10.37 -26.96
C ILE A 4 27.22 -10.93 -27.05
N THR A 5 27.00 -12.02 -27.77
CA THR A 5 25.65 -12.52 -28.10
C THR A 5 24.95 -13.32 -26.99
N GLY A 6 25.67 -13.78 -25.96
CA GLY A 6 25.09 -14.65 -24.92
C GLY A 6 24.32 -13.94 -23.81
N VAL A 7 24.59 -12.64 -23.58
CA VAL A 7 24.06 -11.91 -22.41
C VAL A 7 22.65 -11.36 -22.66
N VAL A 8 22.28 -11.11 -23.92
CA VAL A 8 21.01 -10.44 -24.27
C VAL A 8 19.78 -11.34 -24.07
N VAL A 9 19.93 -12.67 -24.23
CA VAL A 9 18.80 -13.61 -24.14
C VAL A 9 18.38 -13.89 -22.68
N ALA A 10 19.32 -13.86 -21.73
CA ALA A 10 19.04 -14.18 -20.33
C ALA A 10 18.18 -13.10 -19.62
N ILE A 11 18.27 -11.84 -20.06
CA ILE A 11 17.55 -10.73 -19.43
C ILE A 11 16.04 -10.76 -19.79
N CYS A 12 15.68 -11.21 -20.99
CA CYS A 12 14.27 -11.27 -21.42
C CYS A 12 13.48 -12.38 -20.70
N ALA A 13 14.13 -13.50 -20.35
CA ALA A 13 13.47 -14.61 -19.68
C ALA A 13 13.10 -14.30 -18.22
N ALA A 14 13.87 -13.44 -17.53
CA ALA A 14 13.62 -13.10 -16.13
C ALA A 14 12.36 -12.24 -15.91
N LEU A 15 11.94 -11.46 -16.89
CA LEU A 15 10.74 -10.61 -16.79
C LEU A 15 9.43 -11.41 -16.92
N MET A 16 9.47 -12.58 -17.58
CA MET A 16 8.29 -13.40 -17.82
C MET A 16 7.91 -14.31 -16.63
N PHE A 17 8.76 -14.38 -15.60
CA PHE A 17 8.50 -15.12 -14.36
C PHE A 17 8.38 -14.22 -13.14
N SER A 18 7.99 -12.96 -13.35
CA SER A 18 7.58 -12.10 -12.24
C SER A 18 6.32 -12.73 -11.62
N PRO A 19 6.33 -13.21 -10.36
CA PRO A 19 5.09 -13.61 -9.71
C PRO A 19 4.14 -12.41 -9.78
N SER A 20 2.87 -12.67 -10.12
CA SER A 20 1.84 -11.66 -9.97
C SER A 20 1.97 -11.08 -8.56
N ALA A 21 2.14 -9.76 -8.46
CA ALA A 21 2.15 -9.07 -7.18
C ALA A 21 0.75 -9.19 -6.57
N ASN A 22 0.44 -10.33 -5.98
CA ASN A 22 -0.64 -10.47 -5.04
C ASN A 22 -0.11 -9.83 -3.77
N ALA A 23 -0.81 -8.81 -3.27
CA ALA A 23 -0.59 -8.40 -1.89
C ALA A 23 -0.86 -9.64 -1.04
N ASP A 24 0.15 -10.11 -0.30
CA ASP A 24 -0.07 -11.20 0.65
C ASP A 24 -1.31 -10.87 1.49
N PRO A 25 -2.22 -11.84 1.71
CA PRO A 25 -3.34 -11.61 2.59
C PRO A 25 -2.79 -11.13 3.94
N PRO A 26 -3.43 -10.14 4.58
CA PRO A 26 -3.03 -9.72 5.90
C PRO A 26 -2.90 -10.93 6.84
N PRO A 27 -1.98 -10.90 7.82
CA PRO A 27 -1.94 -11.94 8.84
C PRO A 27 -3.30 -12.04 9.55
N PRO A 28 -3.64 -13.20 10.15
CA PRO A 28 -4.86 -13.36 10.92
C PRO A 28 -5.02 -12.24 11.96
N GLY A 29 -6.23 -11.74 12.09
CA GLY A 29 -6.59 -10.62 12.95
C GLY A 29 -6.32 -9.26 12.31
N CYS A 30 -5.79 -9.20 11.08
CA CYS A 30 -5.54 -7.94 10.38
C CYS A 30 -6.33 -7.82 9.08
N ALA A 31 -6.68 -6.60 8.71
CA ALA A 31 -7.30 -6.24 7.44
C ALA A 31 -6.59 -5.04 6.82
N ARG A 32 -6.54 -5.02 5.48
CA ARG A 32 -6.07 -3.87 4.71
C ARG A 32 -7.19 -3.44 3.77
N VAL A 33 -7.62 -2.20 3.89
CA VAL A 33 -8.70 -1.62 3.09
C VAL A 33 -8.14 -0.47 2.26
N PRO A 34 -8.11 -0.59 0.92
CA PRO A 34 -7.77 0.52 0.04
C PRO A 34 -8.84 1.61 0.13
N LEU A 35 -8.44 2.80 0.55
CA LEU A 35 -9.27 4.01 0.53
C LEU A 35 -8.97 4.76 -0.77
N LEU A 36 -9.88 4.66 -1.73
CA LEU A 36 -9.75 5.27 -3.05
C LEU A 36 -10.31 6.71 -3.04
N GLY A 37 -9.60 7.65 -3.66
CA GLY A 37 -9.96 9.07 -3.71
C GLY A 37 -8.85 9.93 -4.32
N LEU A 38 -8.92 11.25 -4.15
CA LEU A 38 -7.88 12.18 -4.62
C LEU A 38 -6.53 12.00 -3.91
N ASN A 39 -6.54 11.39 -2.73
CA ASN A 39 -5.35 11.01 -1.97
C ASN A 39 -5.50 9.53 -1.55
N PRO A 40 -5.12 8.58 -2.42
CA PRO A 40 -5.32 7.16 -2.15
C PRO A 40 -4.46 6.71 -0.98
N GLN A 41 -5.08 6.01 -0.03
CA GLN A 41 -4.44 5.50 1.17
C GLN A 41 -4.84 4.05 1.40
N ILE A 42 -4.09 3.36 2.24
CA ILE A 42 -4.40 2.02 2.71
C ILE A 42 -4.61 2.12 4.21
N LEU A 43 -5.83 1.77 4.65
CA LEU A 43 -6.17 1.60 6.04
C LEU A 43 -5.76 0.19 6.46
N GLU A 44 -4.79 0.09 7.37
CA GLU A 44 -4.40 -1.16 8.02
C GLU A 44 -5.02 -1.19 9.42
N MET A 45 -5.74 -2.27 9.71
CA MET A 45 -6.39 -2.49 10.99
C MET A 45 -6.01 -3.88 11.49
N CYS A 46 -5.77 -4.02 12.79
CA CYS A 46 -5.54 -5.30 13.43
C CYS A 46 -6.30 -5.38 14.75
N ASP A 47 -7.03 -6.47 14.95
CA ASP A 47 -7.74 -6.76 16.17
C ASP A 47 -7.01 -7.84 16.99
N GLY A 48 -6.95 -7.62 18.29
CA GLY A 48 -6.59 -8.64 19.27
C GLY A 48 -7.73 -9.62 19.53
N PRO A 49 -7.52 -10.63 20.37
CA PRO A 49 -8.58 -11.55 20.76
C PRO A 49 -9.72 -10.82 21.49
N ILE A 50 -10.94 -11.35 21.34
CA ILE A 50 -12.10 -10.91 22.11
C ILE A 50 -11.93 -11.37 23.56
N ASN A 51 -11.94 -10.41 24.48
CA ASN A 51 -11.90 -10.61 25.92
C ASN A 51 -13.23 -11.21 26.43
N PRO A 52 -13.26 -11.79 27.64
CA PRO A 52 -14.48 -12.35 28.22
C PRO A 52 -15.65 -11.35 28.39
N ASP A 53 -15.35 -10.05 28.46
CA ASP A 53 -16.35 -8.98 28.53
C ASP A 53 -16.88 -8.55 27.15
N GLY A 54 -16.43 -9.20 26.06
CA GLY A 54 -16.82 -8.91 24.69
C GLY A 54 -16.03 -7.76 24.04
N SER A 55 -15.04 -7.18 24.74
CA SER A 55 -14.17 -6.14 24.19
C SER A 55 -12.97 -6.73 23.45
N TRP A 56 -12.38 -5.99 22.53
CA TRP A 56 -11.06 -6.30 21.97
C TRP A 56 -10.25 -5.04 21.76
N GLN A 57 -8.93 -5.20 21.68
CA GLN A 57 -8.03 -4.11 21.32
C GLN A 57 -7.93 -4.04 19.80
N ARG A 58 -8.14 -2.85 19.24
CA ARG A 58 -7.96 -2.56 17.82
C ARG A 58 -6.79 -1.61 17.64
N ALA A 59 -5.89 -1.95 16.73
CA ALA A 59 -4.83 -1.09 16.24
C ALA A 59 -5.15 -0.62 14.82
N ARG A 60 -5.05 0.69 14.57
CA ARG A 60 -5.37 1.32 13.29
C ARG A 60 -4.21 2.17 12.79
N ARG A 61 -3.94 2.11 11.49
CA ARG A 61 -2.90 2.91 10.84
C ARG A 61 -3.27 3.22 9.40
N TYR A 62 -2.95 4.44 8.96
CA TYR A 62 -2.99 4.83 7.56
C TYR A 62 -1.60 4.70 6.94
N TRP A 63 -1.55 4.16 5.74
CA TRP A 63 -0.36 4.09 4.92
C TRP A 63 -0.63 4.74 3.58
N HIS A 64 0.25 5.62 3.13
CA HIS A 64 0.28 6.00 1.72
C HIS A 64 1.52 5.40 1.05
N PRO A 65 1.35 4.72 -0.09
CA PRO A 65 2.49 4.24 -0.86
C PRO A 65 3.26 5.43 -1.44
N GLN A 66 4.50 5.17 -1.83
CA GLN A 66 5.26 6.13 -2.63
C GLN A 66 4.59 6.27 -3.99
N TYR A 67 4.44 7.50 -4.47
CA TYR A 67 3.96 7.77 -5.82
C TYR A 67 4.87 8.74 -6.54
N VAL A 68 5.05 8.50 -7.84
CA VAL A 68 5.82 9.36 -8.73
C VAL A 68 4.82 10.16 -9.54
N HIS A 69 4.76 11.45 -9.29
CA HIS A 69 3.94 12.37 -10.06
C HIS A 69 4.82 13.02 -11.13
N SER A 70 4.45 12.87 -12.41
CA SER A 70 5.10 13.60 -13.50
C SER A 70 4.63 15.05 -13.47
N SER A 71 5.21 15.85 -12.59
CA SER A 71 5.02 17.28 -12.59
C SER A 71 6.13 17.88 -13.46
N CYS A 72 5.73 18.52 -14.56
CA CYS A 72 6.64 19.38 -15.32
C CYS A 72 7.00 20.66 -14.52
N GLY A 73 6.82 20.70 -13.19
CA GLY A 73 7.04 21.90 -12.37
C GLY A 73 6.23 23.13 -12.83
N GLY A 74 5.11 22.93 -13.53
CA GLY A 74 4.33 24.00 -14.16
C GLY A 74 4.91 24.56 -15.47
N VAL A 75 5.95 23.95 -16.04
CA VAL A 75 6.58 24.35 -17.31
C VAL A 75 6.00 23.55 -18.48
N TYR A 76 5.66 24.22 -19.59
CA TYR A 76 5.18 23.54 -20.79
C TYR A 76 6.34 23.02 -21.64
N TYR A 77 6.42 21.70 -21.83
CA TYR A 77 7.40 21.06 -22.72
C TYR A 77 6.70 20.56 -24.00
N TYR A 78 7.26 20.90 -25.16
CA TYR A 78 6.79 20.39 -26.45
C TYR A 78 7.12 18.89 -26.56
N GLY A 79 6.09 18.03 -26.58
CA GLY A 79 6.24 16.58 -26.61
C GLY A 79 5.98 15.84 -25.27
N GLY A 80 5.55 16.55 -24.22
CA GLY A 80 5.21 15.97 -22.90
C GLY A 80 6.30 16.18 -21.84
N CYS A 81 6.04 15.78 -20.59
CA CYS A 81 7.03 15.92 -19.51
C CYS A 81 8.25 15.02 -19.76
N PRO A 82 9.48 15.54 -19.66
CA PRO A 82 10.69 14.73 -19.70
C PRO A 82 10.68 13.65 -18.61
N GLN A 83 11.22 12.45 -18.87
CA GLN A 83 11.19 11.35 -17.89
C GLN A 83 11.94 11.65 -16.58
N TRP A 84 12.89 12.58 -16.61
CA TRP A 84 13.63 13.06 -15.44
C TRP A 84 12.88 14.16 -14.66
N ALA A 85 11.81 14.73 -15.21
CA ALA A 85 10.97 15.73 -14.56
C ALA A 85 9.82 15.03 -13.83
N HIS A 86 10.13 14.47 -12.66
CA HIS A 86 9.16 13.81 -11.80
C HIS A 86 9.36 14.20 -10.34
N ASP A 87 8.24 14.44 -9.67
CA ASP A 87 8.20 14.62 -8.23
C ASP A 87 7.95 13.27 -7.58
N VAL A 88 8.86 12.88 -6.70
CA VAL A 88 8.69 11.70 -5.86
C VAL A 88 8.01 12.14 -4.58
N ILE A 89 6.81 11.63 -4.35
CA ILE A 89 6.14 11.78 -3.07
C ILE A 89 6.45 10.52 -2.26
N PRO A 90 7.24 10.64 -1.18
CA PRO A 90 7.78 9.48 -0.45
C PRO A 90 6.63 8.65 0.13
N ALA A 91 6.86 7.39 0.46
CA ALA A 91 5.89 6.65 1.27
C ALA A 91 5.87 7.20 2.70
N GLU A 92 4.69 7.42 3.27
CA GLU A 92 4.55 7.76 4.68
C GLU A 92 3.53 6.83 5.33
N ARG A 93 3.69 6.64 6.63
CA ARG A 93 2.78 5.88 7.44
C ARG A 93 2.45 6.69 8.68
N SER A 94 1.17 6.78 9.00
CA SER A 94 0.73 7.43 10.23
C SER A 94 1.26 6.69 11.47
N GLY A 95 1.10 7.32 12.63
CA GLY A 95 1.18 6.61 13.91
C GLY A 95 0.18 5.47 13.98
N ILE A 96 0.47 4.48 14.81
CA ILE A 96 -0.48 3.43 15.18
C ILE A 96 -1.36 3.99 16.29
N GLU A 97 -2.66 4.00 16.07
CA GLU A 97 -3.65 4.34 17.07
C GLU A 97 -4.24 3.04 17.64
N THR A 98 -4.24 2.89 18.97
CA THR A 98 -4.78 1.71 19.63
C THR A 98 -5.93 2.10 20.55
N TYR A 99 -7.06 1.41 20.42
CA TYR A 99 -8.27 1.68 21.20
C TYR A 99 -9.05 0.39 21.47
N THR A 100 -9.86 0.43 22.53
CA THR A 100 -10.75 -0.67 22.90
C THR A 100 -12.07 -0.54 22.15
N VAL A 101 -12.56 -1.65 21.61
CA VAL A 101 -13.81 -1.75 20.86
C VAL A 101 -14.68 -2.84 21.46
N THR A 102 -15.99 -2.66 21.41
CA THR A 102 -17.01 -3.68 21.68
C THR A 102 -17.96 -3.71 20.47
N ALA A 103 -18.80 -4.73 20.35
CA ALA A 103 -19.77 -4.83 19.25
C ALA A 103 -20.65 -3.57 19.10
N ASP A 104 -20.96 -2.88 20.21
CA ASP A 104 -21.81 -1.69 20.23
C ASP A 104 -21.04 -0.37 20.08
N THR A 105 -19.71 -0.39 20.22
CA THR A 105 -18.85 0.82 20.20
C THR A 105 -17.90 0.88 19.01
N ILE A 106 -18.12 0.06 17.98
CA ILE A 106 -17.38 0.14 16.71
C ILE A 106 -17.58 1.53 16.11
N PRO A 107 -16.51 2.28 15.81
CA PRO A 107 -16.62 3.57 15.14
C PRO A 107 -17.38 3.47 13.81
N PRO A 108 -18.23 4.46 13.46
CA PRO A 108 -18.95 4.45 12.20
C PRO A 108 -18.02 4.23 10.99
N GLY A 109 -18.36 3.27 10.14
CA GLY A 109 -17.58 2.93 8.94
C GLY A 109 -16.46 1.91 9.16
N GLU A 110 -16.23 1.45 10.39
CA GLU A 110 -15.31 0.35 10.66
C GLU A 110 -16.01 -1.02 10.66
N PRO A 111 -15.29 -2.11 10.32
CA PRO A 111 -15.83 -3.45 10.38
C PRO A 111 -15.98 -3.96 11.82
N GLY A 112 -16.71 -5.07 11.96
CA GLY A 112 -16.71 -5.93 13.14
C GLY A 112 -15.32 -6.48 13.49
N HIS A 113 -15.26 -7.37 14.48
CA HIS A 113 -14.01 -8.01 14.88
C HIS A 113 -13.34 -8.72 13.69
N ILE A 114 -12.03 -8.53 13.55
CA ILE A 114 -11.21 -9.10 12.48
C ILE A 114 -10.51 -10.35 13.03
N GLU A 115 -10.69 -11.49 12.36
CA GLU A 115 -10.10 -12.80 12.71
C GLU A 115 -8.88 -13.18 11.86
#